data_AF-A0A967RI94-F1
#
_entry.id   AF-A0A967RI94-F1
#
_cell.length_a   1.000
_cell.length_b   1.000
_cell.length_c   1.000
_cell.angle_alpha   90.00
_cell.angle_beta   90.00
_cell.angle_gamma   90.00
#
_symmetry.space_group_name_H-M   'P 1'
#
loop_
_entity.id
_entity.type
_entity.pdbx_description
1 polymer ?
#
loop_
_entity_poly.entity_id
_entity_poly.type
_entity_poly.pdbx_seq_one_letter_code
_entity_poly.pdbx_strand_id
1 'polypeptide(L)'
;MMNYQQAEDYIFSYTDYEKTPMPHDPAFYDLRRVEELLARLGNPHLAAKSVHIAGTKGKGSVAAMVASALSLAGYTTGLYTSPHLHTWRERMRVGGELISEEEFVALVGRLKPEVEAVNRKATYGQLTTFELLTALGFAFFKLKGAEFQVLEVGMGGTFDATNVITPEVCIITSIS
;
A
#
# COMPACT_ATOMS: atom_id res chain seq x y z
N MET A 1 -1.92 17.13 18.72
CA MET A 1 -1.21 15.99 18.08
C MET A 1 -2.26 14.92 17.82
N MET A 2 -2.30 14.33 16.63
CA MET A 2 -3.27 13.27 16.28
C MET A 2 -2.90 11.99 17.03
N ASN A 3 -3.88 11.25 17.58
CA ASN A 3 -3.65 9.93 18.17
C ASN A 3 -3.90 8.81 17.14
N TYR A 4 -3.62 7.55 17.51
CA TYR A 4 -3.76 6.40 16.60
C TYR A 4 -5.20 6.24 16.06
N GLN A 5 -6.22 6.31 16.92
CA GLN A 5 -7.62 6.23 16.49
C GLN A 5 -7.99 7.34 15.50
N GLN A 6 -7.58 8.58 15.75
CA GLN A 6 -7.83 9.70 14.86
C GLN A 6 -7.12 9.54 13.50
N ALA A 7 -5.96 8.87 13.49
CA ALA A 7 -5.24 8.56 12.26
C ALA A 7 -5.98 7.50 11.44
N GLU A 8 -6.49 6.46 12.09
CA GLU A 8 -7.36 5.46 11.46
C GLU A 8 -8.64 6.10 10.92
N ASP A 9 -9.36 6.87 11.75
CA ASP A 9 -10.60 7.55 11.38
C ASP A 9 -10.42 8.47 10.16
N TYR A 10 -9.26 9.12 10.06
CA TYR A 10 -8.93 9.92 8.88
C TYR A 10 -8.84 9.07 7.62
N ILE A 11 -8.10 7.95 7.66
CA ILE A 11 -7.99 7.03 6.52
C ILE A 11 -9.37 6.46 6.16
N PHE A 12 -10.23 6.20 7.15
CA PHE A 12 -11.59 5.69 6.95
C PHE A 12 -12.61 6.68 6.43
N SER A 13 -12.31 7.97 6.49
CA SER A 13 -13.19 8.97 5.90
C SER A 13 -13.25 8.88 4.37
N TYR A 14 -12.33 8.12 3.76
CA TYR A 14 -12.25 7.89 2.32
C TYR A 14 -13.00 6.63 1.88
N THR A 15 -13.34 6.56 0.59
CA THR A 15 -14.08 5.43 0.02
C THR A 15 -13.25 4.15 0.07
N ASP A 16 -13.84 3.09 0.64
CA ASP A 16 -13.24 1.76 0.77
C ASP A 16 -13.98 0.75 -0.11
N TYR A 17 -13.38 0.45 -1.26
CA TYR A 17 -13.91 -0.52 -2.22
C TYR A 17 -13.58 -1.98 -1.87
N GLU A 18 -12.83 -2.25 -0.81
CA GLU A 18 -12.73 -3.61 -0.25
C GLU A 18 -14.04 -3.98 0.49
N LYS A 19 -14.81 -2.98 0.94
CA LYS A 19 -16.09 -3.16 1.67
C LYS A 19 -17.33 -2.80 0.86
N THR A 20 -17.18 -1.93 -0.13
CA THR A 20 -18.27 -1.49 -0.99
C THR A 20 -18.03 -1.93 -2.43
N PRO A 21 -19.05 -2.41 -3.17
CA PRO A 21 -18.86 -2.79 -4.56
C PRO A 21 -18.31 -1.62 -5.38
N MET A 22 -17.19 -1.85 -6.08
CA MET A 22 -16.70 -0.88 -7.04
C MET A 22 -17.74 -0.66 -8.16
N PRO A 23 -18.03 0.60 -8.52
CA PRO A 23 -18.80 0.89 -9.73
C PRO A 23 -18.11 0.28 -10.96
N HIS A 24 -18.90 -0.25 -11.90
CA HIS A 24 -18.38 -0.74 -13.19
C HIS A 24 -18.04 0.37 -14.19
N ASP A 25 -17.79 1.59 -13.69
CA ASP A 25 -17.45 2.74 -14.51
C ASP A 25 -15.92 2.80 -14.68
N PRO A 26 -15.40 2.76 -15.94
CA PRO A 26 -13.97 2.89 -16.23
C PRO A 26 -13.29 4.09 -15.58
N ALA A 27 -14.02 5.17 -15.28
CA ALA A 27 -13.48 6.36 -14.63
C ALA A 27 -12.89 6.09 -13.23
N PHE A 28 -13.28 4.99 -12.56
CA PHE A 28 -12.74 4.63 -11.25
C PHE A 28 -11.41 3.85 -11.33
N TYR A 29 -11.09 3.29 -12.48
CA TYR A 29 -9.87 2.50 -12.73
C TYR A 29 -8.74 3.41 -13.23
N ASP A 30 -8.10 4.13 -12.31
CA ASP A 30 -7.11 5.14 -12.66
C ASP A 30 -6.01 5.25 -11.59
N LEU A 31 -4.75 5.04 -12.01
CA LEU A 31 -3.59 5.12 -11.13
C LEU A 31 -3.12 6.57 -10.91
N ARG A 32 -3.56 7.53 -11.73
CA ARG A 32 -3.05 8.91 -11.69
C ARG A 32 -3.24 9.59 -10.33
N ARG A 33 -4.29 9.23 -9.58
CA ARG A 33 -4.52 9.75 -8.22
C ARG A 33 -3.40 9.32 -7.27
N VAL A 34 -3.09 8.03 -7.23
CA VAL A 34 -2.04 7.49 -6.35
C VAL A 34 -0.65 7.89 -6.85
N GLU A 35 -0.42 7.95 -8.16
CA GLU A 35 0.82 8.47 -8.75
C GLU A 35 1.09 9.93 -8.35
N GLU A 36 0.06 10.81 -8.39
CA GLU A 36 0.22 12.20 -7.95
C GLU A 36 0.57 12.27 -6.45
N LEU A 37 -0.11 11.49 -5.62
CA LEU A 37 0.20 11.42 -4.19
C LEU A 37 1.65 10.95 -3.96
N LEU A 38 2.08 9.90 -4.66
CA LEU A 38 3.43 9.37 -4.53
C LEU A 38 4.49 10.36 -5.01
N ALA A 39 4.24 11.10 -6.08
CA ALA A 39 5.12 12.16 -6.56
C ALA A 39 5.33 13.24 -5.49
N ARG A 40 4.25 13.65 -4.81
CA ARG A 40 4.32 14.61 -3.70
C ARG A 40 5.09 14.09 -2.48
N LEU A 41 5.03 12.78 -2.25
CA LEU A 41 5.77 12.11 -1.17
C LEU A 41 7.24 11.82 -1.55
N GLY A 42 7.71 12.29 -2.71
CA GLY A 42 9.08 12.09 -3.18
C GLY A 42 9.33 10.64 -3.63
N ASN A 43 8.35 10.07 -4.33
CA ASN A 43 8.39 8.76 -4.98
C ASN A 43 8.91 7.62 -4.09
N PRO A 44 8.26 7.36 -2.93
CA PRO A 44 8.76 6.35 -1.99
C PRO A 44 8.70 4.92 -2.54
N HIS A 45 7.78 4.66 -3.47
CA HIS A 45 7.61 3.38 -4.16
C HIS A 45 8.83 2.98 -5.03
N LEU A 46 9.73 3.91 -5.36
CA LEU A 46 10.95 3.65 -6.14
C LEU A 46 12.19 3.42 -5.28
N ALA A 47 12.07 3.45 -3.95
CA ALA A 47 13.21 3.38 -3.04
C ALA A 47 13.76 1.96 -2.82
N ALA A 48 13.00 0.93 -3.21
CA ALA A 48 13.31 -0.48 -2.97
C ALA A 48 13.01 -1.33 -4.21
N LYS A 49 13.69 -2.47 -4.33
CA LYS A 49 13.37 -3.48 -5.34
C LYS A 49 12.04 -4.14 -5.01
N SER A 50 11.23 -4.46 -6.01
CA SER A 50 9.87 -4.93 -5.77
C SER A 50 9.63 -6.36 -6.24
N VAL A 51 8.87 -7.11 -5.45
CA VAL A 51 8.19 -8.34 -5.89
C VAL A 51 6.69 -8.07 -5.87
N HIS A 52 6.00 -8.30 -6.98
CA HIS A 52 4.58 -7.96 -7.14
C HIS A 52 3.74 -9.23 -7.32
N ILE A 53 2.71 -9.40 -6.49
CA ILE A 53 2.02 -10.68 -6.36
C ILE A 53 0.51 -10.48 -6.55
N ALA A 54 -0.02 -11.03 -7.65
CA ALA A 54 -1.42 -11.01 -8.03
C ALA A 54 -2.04 -12.43 -8.03
N GLY A 55 -3.36 -12.53 -8.20
CA GLY A 55 -4.10 -13.80 -8.30
C GLY A 55 -5.33 -13.87 -7.39
N THR A 56 -6.16 -14.89 -7.58
CA THR A 56 -7.41 -15.05 -6.81
C THR A 56 -7.14 -15.65 -5.43
N LYS A 57 -6.24 -16.64 -5.33
CA LYS A 57 -5.95 -17.38 -4.09
C LYS A 57 -4.47 -17.53 -3.84
N GLY A 58 -4.06 -17.47 -2.57
CA GLY A 58 -2.69 -17.73 -2.13
C GLY A 58 -1.71 -16.55 -2.25
N LYS A 59 -2.16 -15.36 -2.67
CA LYS A 59 -1.33 -14.14 -2.76
C LYS A 59 -0.61 -13.83 -1.44
N GLY A 60 -1.35 -13.58 -0.37
CA GLY A 60 -0.77 -13.30 0.94
C GLY A 60 0.16 -14.39 1.48
N SER A 61 -0.15 -15.67 1.24
CA SER A 61 0.73 -16.79 1.63
C SER A 61 2.06 -16.74 0.87
N VAL A 62 2.02 -16.56 -0.45
CA VAL A 62 3.24 -16.42 -1.26
C VAL A 62 4.00 -15.16 -0.88
N ALA A 63 3.32 -14.04 -0.63
CA ALA A 63 3.94 -12.80 -0.18
C ALA A 63 4.71 -12.98 1.14
N ALA A 64 4.10 -13.64 2.13
CA ALA A 64 4.76 -13.96 3.39
C ALA A 64 5.98 -14.89 3.21
N MET A 65 5.86 -15.92 2.35
CA MET A 65 6.98 -16.83 2.05
C MET A 65 8.15 -16.11 1.38
N VAL A 66 7.87 -15.26 0.39
CA VAL A 66 8.89 -14.47 -0.31
C VAL A 66 9.57 -13.49 0.66
N ALA A 67 8.79 -12.76 1.46
CA ALA A 67 9.35 -11.81 2.42
C ALA A 67 10.22 -12.49 3.48
N SER A 68 9.82 -13.67 3.95
CA SER A 68 10.61 -14.49 4.87
C SER A 68 11.92 -14.97 4.24
N ALA A 69 11.88 -15.46 2.99
CA ALA A 69 13.08 -15.90 2.29
C ALA A 69 14.09 -14.76 2.07
N LEU A 70 13.62 -13.57 1.67
CA LEU A 70 14.49 -12.39 1.50
C LEU A 70 15.08 -11.92 2.83
N SER A 71 14.28 -11.92 3.90
CA SER A 71 14.75 -11.56 5.25
C SER A 71 15.82 -12.54 5.75
N LEU A 72 15.61 -13.85 5.56
CA LEU A 72 16.59 -14.89 5.92
C LEU A 72 17.88 -14.80 5.08
N ALA A 73 17.80 -14.25 3.87
CA ALA A 73 18.96 -13.95 3.03
C ALA A 73 19.72 -12.69 3.47
N GLY A 74 19.24 -11.98 4.50
CA GLY A 74 19.91 -10.83 5.10
C GLY A 74 19.44 -9.47 4.60
N TYR A 75 18.40 -9.40 3.77
CA TYR A 75 17.86 -8.13 3.26
C TYR A 75 16.84 -7.50 4.20
N THR A 76 16.87 -6.18 4.32
CA THR A 76 15.78 -5.43 4.96
C THR A 76 14.54 -5.50 4.06
N THR A 77 13.54 -6.28 4.47
CA THR A 77 12.40 -6.61 3.62
C THR A 77 11.09 -6.04 4.17
N GLY A 78 10.43 -5.23 3.36
CA GLY A 78 9.06 -4.78 3.56
C GLY A 78 8.05 -5.78 3.00
N LEU A 79 6.94 -5.99 3.72
CA LEU A 79 5.82 -6.82 3.30
C LEU A 79 4.53 -6.01 3.40
N TYR A 80 3.83 -5.89 2.26
CA TYR A 80 2.50 -5.28 2.15
C TYR A 80 1.46 -6.34 1.81
N THR A 81 0.45 -6.50 2.66
CA THR A 81 -0.62 -7.52 2.51
C THR A 81 -2.01 -6.96 2.79
N SER A 82 -3.04 -7.57 2.20
CA SER A 82 -4.43 -7.19 2.40
C SER A 82 -5.40 -8.36 2.20
N PRO A 83 -6.53 -8.42 2.94
CA PRO A 83 -6.90 -7.54 4.04
C PRO A 83 -6.13 -7.88 5.33
N HIS A 84 -6.37 -7.11 6.39
CA HIS A 84 -5.88 -7.38 7.75
C HIS A 84 -6.95 -8.18 8.53
N LEU A 85 -6.54 -8.83 9.63
CA LEU A 85 -7.44 -9.62 10.49
C LEU A 85 -7.83 -8.88 11.77
N HIS A 86 -6.87 -8.31 12.51
CA HIS A 86 -7.13 -7.65 13.80
C HIS A 86 -6.76 -6.17 13.81
N THR A 87 -5.65 -5.79 13.17
CA THR A 87 -5.15 -4.41 13.14
C THR A 87 -4.61 -4.03 11.78
N TRP A 88 -4.82 -2.78 11.34
CA TRP A 88 -4.31 -2.25 10.06
C TRP A 88 -2.79 -2.32 9.94
N ARG A 89 -2.10 -2.33 11.08
CA ARG A 89 -0.66 -2.50 11.14
C ARG A 89 -0.22 -3.83 10.50
N GLU A 90 -1.08 -4.86 10.50
CA GLU A 90 -0.80 -6.14 9.82
C GLU A 90 -0.56 -6.01 8.33
N ARG A 91 -1.07 -4.95 7.71
CA ARG A 91 -0.87 -4.71 6.28
C ARG A 91 0.56 -4.30 5.96
N MET A 92 1.36 -3.87 6.93
CA MET A 92 2.68 -3.29 6.69
C MET A 92 3.68 -3.80 7.72
N ARG A 93 4.64 -4.61 7.25
CA ARG A 93 5.72 -5.15 8.08
C ARG A 93 7.08 -4.82 7.50
N VAL A 94 8.09 -4.63 8.35
CA VAL A 94 9.50 -4.64 7.93
C VAL A 94 10.29 -5.54 8.88
N GLY A 95 11.04 -6.48 8.32
CA GLY A 95 11.79 -7.45 9.12
C GLY A 95 10.92 -8.34 10.00
N GLY A 96 9.66 -8.57 9.61
CA GLY A 96 8.67 -9.34 10.36
C GLY A 96 7.87 -8.53 11.38
N GLU A 97 8.31 -7.33 11.74
CA GLU A 97 7.66 -6.47 12.72
C GLU A 97 6.61 -5.57 12.08
N LEU A 98 5.47 -5.39 12.77
CA LEU A 98 4.41 -4.47 12.37
C LEU A 98 4.91 -3.01 12.44
N ILE A 99 4.35 -2.14 11.59
CA ILE A 99 4.45 -0.68 11.82
C ILE A 99 3.92 -0.33 13.23
N SER A 100 4.65 0.50 13.98
CA SER A 100 4.19 0.95 15.31
C SER A 100 3.03 1.94 15.21
N GLU A 101 2.28 2.16 16.29
CA GLU A 101 1.20 3.16 16.30
C GLU A 101 1.75 4.57 16.12
N GLU A 102 2.90 4.86 16.73
CA GLU A 102 3.60 6.14 16.60
C GLU A 102 4.07 6.38 15.16
N GLU A 103 4.64 5.35 14.52
CA GLU A 103 5.06 5.40 13.12
C GLU A 103 3.88 5.59 12.19
N PHE A 104 2.78 4.87 12.43
CA PHE A 104 1.55 5.02 11.67
C PHE A 104 1.01 6.45 11.78
N VAL A 105 0.85 6.97 13.00
CA VAL A 105 0.38 8.34 13.24
C VAL A 105 1.28 9.37 12.57
N ALA A 106 2.60 9.21 12.69
CA ALA A 106 3.57 10.12 12.08
C ALA A 106 3.47 10.11 10.55
N LEU A 107 3.34 8.93 9.94
CA LEU A 107 3.17 8.81 8.49
C LEU A 107 1.83 9.37 8.02
N VAL A 108 0.71 9.06 8.68
CA VAL A 108 -0.59 9.67 8.35
C VAL A 108 -0.52 11.19 8.46
N GLY A 109 0.14 11.72 9.50
CA GLY A 109 0.36 13.16 9.65
C GLY A 109 1.12 13.79 8.48
N ARG A 110 2.10 13.09 7.91
CA ARG A 110 2.84 13.52 6.71
C ARG A 110 2.03 13.39 5.43
N LEU A 111 1.21 12.33 5.31
CA LEU A 111 0.40 12.08 4.13
C LEU A 111 -0.78 13.06 4.02
N LYS A 112 -1.42 13.37 5.16
CA LYS A 112 -2.64 14.18 5.23
C LYS A 112 -2.63 15.46 4.39
N PRO A 113 -1.66 16.39 4.53
CA PRO A 113 -1.65 17.62 3.72
C PRO A 113 -1.52 17.36 2.22
N GLU A 114 -0.79 16.30 1.81
CA GLU A 114 -0.62 15.95 0.41
C GLU A 114 -1.88 15.30 -0.18
N VAL A 115 -2.54 14.44 0.59
CA VAL A 115 -3.84 13.85 0.23
C VAL A 115 -4.88 14.94 0.00
N GLU A 116 -4.98 15.91 0.92
CA GLU A 116 -5.88 17.06 0.78
C GLU A 116 -5.51 17.91 -0.46
N ALA A 117 -4.23 18.07 -0.78
CA ALA A 117 -3.79 18.81 -1.95
C ALA A 117 -4.14 18.13 -3.28
N VAL A 118 -4.00 16.80 -3.37
CA VAL A 118 -4.44 16.00 -4.53
C VAL A 118 -5.96 16.11 -4.69
N ASN A 119 -6.70 15.86 -3.60
CA ASN A 119 -8.16 15.85 -3.65
C ASN A 119 -8.80 17.22 -3.95
N ARG A 120 -8.18 18.33 -3.53
CA ARG A 120 -8.64 19.68 -3.92
C ARG A 120 -8.59 19.92 -5.42
N LYS A 121 -7.66 19.29 -6.13
CA LYS A 121 -7.49 19.40 -7.57
C LYS A 121 -8.19 18.29 -8.35
N ALA A 122 -8.78 17.30 -7.66
CA ALA A 122 -9.23 16.02 -8.17
C ALA A 122 -9.86 16.08 -9.58
N THR A 123 -9.02 15.91 -10.61
CA THR A 123 -9.45 15.79 -12.00
C THR A 123 -9.84 14.37 -12.38
N TYR A 124 -9.47 13.38 -11.54
CA TYR A 124 -9.61 11.95 -11.79
C TYR A 124 -10.29 11.20 -10.62
N GLY A 125 -11.13 11.92 -9.85
CA GLY A 125 -11.73 11.42 -8.62
C GLY A 125 -10.88 11.65 -7.37
N GLN A 126 -11.42 11.30 -6.21
CA GLN A 126 -10.72 11.40 -4.92
C GLN A 126 -9.95 10.12 -4.60
N LEU A 127 -8.88 10.27 -3.81
CA LEU A 127 -8.13 9.14 -3.27
C LEU A 127 -9.02 8.22 -2.42
N THR A 128 -8.77 6.93 -2.53
CA THR A 128 -9.46 5.84 -1.83
C THR A 128 -8.66 5.36 -0.62
N THR A 129 -9.32 4.68 0.31
CA THR A 129 -8.68 4.07 1.49
C THR A 129 -7.50 3.17 1.10
N PHE A 130 -7.67 2.37 0.04
CA PHE A 130 -6.62 1.46 -0.43
C PHE A 130 -5.42 2.19 -1.04
N GLU A 131 -5.65 3.26 -1.81
CA GLU A 131 -4.56 4.11 -2.35
C GLU A 131 -3.78 4.79 -1.22
N LEU A 132 -4.47 5.26 -0.17
CA LEU A 132 -3.82 5.86 0.99
C LEU A 132 -2.96 4.86 1.78
N LEU A 133 -3.48 3.66 2.03
CA LEU A 133 -2.74 2.60 2.71
C LEU A 133 -1.53 2.14 1.90
N THR A 134 -1.68 2.06 0.57
CA THR A 134 -0.59 1.70 -0.33
C THR A 134 0.52 2.75 -0.30
N ALA A 135 0.16 4.05 -0.38
CA ALA A 135 1.13 5.13 -0.25
C ALA A 135 1.82 5.16 1.13
N LEU A 136 1.08 4.85 2.20
CA LEU A 136 1.62 4.74 3.55
C LEU A 136 2.60 3.58 3.66
N GLY A 137 2.29 2.41 3.08
CA GLY A 137 3.18 1.25 3.02
C GLY A 137 4.49 1.57 2.32
N PHE A 138 4.44 2.23 1.15
CA PHE A 138 5.64 2.69 0.46
C PHE A 138 6.46 3.68 1.30
N ALA A 139 5.82 4.66 1.93
CA ALA A 139 6.50 5.62 2.79
C ALA A 139 7.15 4.95 4.01
N PHE A 140 6.49 3.94 4.59
CA PHE A 140 7.01 3.13 5.69
C PHE A 140 8.23 2.31 5.28
N PHE A 141 8.18 1.63 4.14
CA PHE A 141 9.31 0.84 3.64
C PHE A 141 10.53 1.71 3.34
N LYS A 142 10.32 2.89 2.73
CA LYS A 142 11.40 3.88 2.55
C LYS A 142 11.95 4.38 3.88
N LEU A 143 11.09 4.68 4.86
CA LEU A 143 11.50 5.13 6.19
C LEU A 143 12.39 4.11 6.89
N LYS A 144 12.07 2.82 6.74
CA LYS A 144 12.83 1.71 7.34
C LYS A 144 14.06 1.29 6.53
N GLY A 145 14.33 1.92 5.39
CA GLY A 145 15.45 1.56 4.53
C GLY A 145 15.31 0.16 3.93
N ALA A 146 14.08 -0.26 3.59
CA ALA A 146 13.85 -1.55 2.96
C ALA A 146 14.60 -1.63 1.62
N GLU A 147 15.31 -2.73 1.41
CA GLU A 147 16.00 -3.05 0.16
C GLU A 147 15.06 -3.77 -0.81
N PHE A 148 14.14 -4.56 -0.26
CA PHE A 148 13.05 -5.21 -0.98
C PHE A 148 11.69 -4.84 -0.39
N GLN A 149 10.69 -4.69 -1.26
CA GLN A 149 9.28 -4.57 -0.90
C GLN A 149 8.47 -5.65 -1.62
N VAL A 150 7.80 -6.49 -0.84
CA VAL A 150 6.94 -7.57 -1.33
C VAL A 150 5.50 -7.09 -1.24
N LEU A 151 4.85 -6.94 -2.39
CA LEU A 151 3.54 -6.30 -2.51
C LEU A 151 2.50 -7.30 -2.99
N GLU A 152 1.53 -7.60 -2.13
CA GLU A 152 0.29 -8.23 -2.53
C GLU A 152 -0.64 -7.20 -3.19
N VAL A 153 -1.14 -7.55 -4.37
CA VAL A 153 -2.21 -6.80 -5.07
C VAL A 153 -3.51 -6.92 -4.26
N GLY A 154 -4.20 -5.79 -4.08
CA GLY A 154 -5.51 -5.76 -3.42
C GLY A 154 -6.58 -6.40 -4.29
N MET A 155 -6.77 -5.88 -5.51
CA MET A 155 -7.75 -6.40 -6.45
C MET A 155 -7.29 -6.35 -7.91
N GLY A 156 -7.42 -7.47 -8.61
CA GLY A 156 -7.08 -7.58 -10.04
C GLY A 156 -5.58 -7.49 -10.28
N GLY A 157 -5.09 -6.30 -10.61
CA GLY A 157 -3.67 -6.04 -10.91
C GLY A 157 -3.46 -4.75 -11.71
N THR A 158 -3.98 -4.68 -12.94
CA THR A 158 -3.68 -3.59 -13.90
C THR A 158 -3.92 -2.18 -13.36
N PHE A 159 -4.99 -1.99 -12.57
CA PHE A 159 -5.38 -0.70 -11.99
C PHE A 159 -5.34 -0.73 -10.47
N ASP A 160 -4.63 -1.70 -9.88
CA ASP A 160 -4.43 -1.76 -8.44
C ASP A 160 -3.42 -0.70 -8.00
N ALA A 161 -3.64 -0.05 -6.86
CA ALA A 161 -2.77 1.02 -6.38
C ALA A 161 -1.31 0.58 -6.20
N THR A 162 -1.05 -0.72 -6.04
CA THR A 162 0.30 -1.27 -5.97
C THR A 162 1.01 -1.34 -7.32
N ASN A 163 0.28 -1.23 -8.45
CA ASN A 163 0.81 -1.34 -9.82
C ASN A 163 1.48 -0.04 -10.34
N VAL A 164 2.18 0.65 -9.45
CA VAL A 164 2.93 1.90 -9.72
C VAL A 164 4.45 1.67 -9.67
N ILE A 165 4.87 0.43 -9.58
CA ILE A 165 6.26 0.00 -9.45
C ILE A 165 6.76 -0.66 -10.74
N THR A 166 8.08 -0.82 -10.85
CA THR A 166 8.71 -1.74 -11.81
C THR A 166 9.33 -2.90 -11.04
N PRO A 167 8.65 -4.06 -10.94
CA PRO A 167 9.12 -5.18 -10.14
C PRO A 167 10.26 -5.95 -10.79
N GLU A 168 11.13 -6.52 -9.96
CA GLU A 168 12.14 -7.50 -10.36
C GLU A 168 11.46 -8.83 -10.77
N VAL A 169 10.37 -9.17 -10.08
CA VAL A 169 9.59 -10.39 -10.31
C VAL A 169 8.10 -10.11 -10.13
N CYS A 170 7.30 -10.51 -11.12
CA CYS A 170 5.85 -10.61 -10.99
C CYS A 170 5.44 -12.06 -10.75
N ILE A 171 4.55 -12.28 -9.79
CA ILE A 171 3.98 -13.60 -9.50
C ILE A 171 2.47 -13.50 -9.69
N ILE A 172 1.91 -14.40 -10.50
CA ILE A 172 0.47 -14.58 -10.62
C ILE A 172 0.15 -15.95 -10.01
N THR A 173 -0.49 -15.95 -8.84
CA THR A 173 -0.94 -17.17 -8.19
C THR A 173 -2.21 -17.71 -8.88
N SER A 174 -2.84 -18.75 -8.32
CA SER A 174 -4.04 -19.36 -8.88
C SER A 174 -5.12 -18.32 -9.25
N ILE A 175 -5.57 -18.38 -10.50
CA ILE A 175 -6.78 -17.70 -10.98
C ILE A 175 -7.90 -18.75 -10.99
N SER A 176 -9.03 -18.44 -10.37
CA SER A 176 -10.18 -19.34 -10.23
C SER A 176 -11.49 -18.59 -10.29
#